data_AF-A0A7J8M2J6-F1
#
_entry.id   AF-A0A7J8M2J6-F1
#
_cell.length_a   1.000
_cell.length_b   1.000
_cell.length_c   1.000
_cell.angle_alpha   90.00
_cell.angle_beta   90.00
_cell.angle_gamma   90.00
#
_symmetry.space_group_name_H-M   'P 1'
#
loop_
_entity.id
_entity.type
_entity.pdbx_description
1 polymer ?
#
loop_
_entity_poly.entity_id
_entity_poly.type
_entity_poly.pdbx_seq_one_letter_code
_entity_poly.pdbx_strand_id
1 'polypeptide(L)'
;MASKVFRPRLNLNHVIFQGNNNHAQSHSFGQVFLHKKTGVSSSRRSIVAAEAAALMAEETTAKTGNSALSHFWREVQGSNNWENLVEPLHPLLRKEIIRYGEFVAACYKAFDLDPTSKRYLHCKYGKSRMLNEVGMEDCGYTVTKYIYATPDINIPMQNEASRGHWIGYVAVSSDESAVKRLGRRDLLIAFRGTVTNHEWVTNLMSSLTPARLDPNNPNPDVKVESGFLSLYTSDETKSKFGLESCREQLLSEVSRLLNKHKVEDLSITLAGHSMGSALALLLAYDIAELGLNKTDHETVPITAFSFGGPRVGNPSFKQRCEELGVK
;
A
#
# COMPACT_ATOMS: atom_id res chain seq x y z
N MET A 1 26.14 51.54 27.33
CA MET A 1 25.58 50.96 28.57
C MET A 1 25.15 49.54 28.25
N ALA A 2 25.77 48.56 28.90
CA ALA A 2 25.62 47.14 28.61
C ALA A 2 24.45 46.52 29.39
N SER A 3 23.58 45.76 28.72
CA SER A 3 22.56 44.92 29.37
C SER A 3 23.06 43.47 29.45
N LYS A 4 23.08 42.95 30.68
CA LYS A 4 23.63 41.64 31.07
C LYS A 4 22.65 40.51 30.72
N VAL A 5 23.19 39.47 30.11
CA VAL A 5 22.57 38.15 29.92
C VAL A 5 22.65 37.38 31.24
N PHE A 6 21.52 36.82 31.69
CA PHE A 6 21.45 35.94 32.85
C PHE A 6 21.22 34.50 32.36
N ARG A 7 22.18 33.60 32.61
CA ARG A 7 22.04 32.14 32.47
C ARG A 7 22.24 31.50 33.84
N PRO A 8 21.35 30.64 34.34
CA PRO A 8 21.64 29.85 35.52
C PRO A 8 22.47 28.61 35.16
N ARG A 9 23.57 28.41 35.88
CA ARG A 9 24.29 27.13 35.99
C ARG A 9 23.57 26.25 37.01
N LEU A 10 23.38 24.97 36.70
CA LEU A 10 23.10 23.92 37.69
C LEU A 10 24.26 22.93 37.66
N ASN A 11 24.81 22.68 38.85
CA ASN A 11 25.94 21.82 39.10
C ASN A 11 25.48 20.49 39.72
N LEU A 12 26.30 19.47 39.48
CA LEU A 12 26.26 18.07 39.87
C LEU A 12 25.63 17.74 41.23
N ASN A 13 24.89 16.63 41.25
CA ASN A 13 24.89 15.69 42.37
C ASN A 13 25.01 14.24 41.87
N HIS A 14 26.00 13.55 42.44
CA HIS A 14 26.25 12.12 42.42
C HIS A 14 25.04 11.31 42.91
N VAL A 15 24.66 10.23 42.21
CA VAL A 15 24.06 9.05 42.83
C VAL A 15 24.64 7.80 42.18
N ILE A 16 25.27 6.98 43.03
CA ILE A 16 25.89 5.69 42.74
C ILE A 16 24.79 4.62 42.71
N PHE A 17 24.66 3.86 41.61
CA PHE A 17 23.84 2.66 41.57
C PHE A 17 24.68 1.44 41.96
N GLN A 18 24.27 0.79 43.06
CA GLN A 18 24.79 -0.51 43.49
C GLN A 18 24.37 -1.60 42.49
N GLY A 19 25.35 -2.34 41.98
CA GLY A 19 25.13 -3.55 41.18
C GLY A 19 24.74 -4.72 42.08
N ASN A 20 23.63 -5.37 41.74
CA ASN A 20 23.25 -6.65 42.32
C ASN A 20 23.49 -7.74 41.27
N ASN A 21 24.49 -8.58 41.55
CA ASN A 21 24.69 -9.88 40.94
C ASN A 21 23.46 -10.75 41.18
N ASN A 22 22.96 -11.43 40.15
CA ASN A 22 22.33 -12.74 40.35
C ASN A 22 22.52 -13.62 39.11
N HIS A 23 23.03 -14.81 39.42
CA HIS A 23 23.44 -15.88 38.53
C HIS A 23 22.32 -16.39 37.62
N ALA A 24 22.64 -16.60 36.35
CA ALA A 24 21.85 -17.42 35.44
C ALA A 24 22.22 -18.90 35.68
N GLN A 25 21.27 -19.71 36.13
CA GLN A 25 21.37 -21.17 36.17
C GLN A 25 20.61 -21.76 34.97
N SER A 26 21.30 -22.58 34.19
CA SER A 26 20.75 -23.36 33.08
C SER A 26 19.94 -24.54 33.60
N HIS A 27 18.72 -24.75 33.08
CA HIS A 27 17.96 -25.97 33.31
C HIS A 27 17.84 -26.83 32.06
N SER A 28 17.89 -28.13 32.33
CA SER A 28 18.11 -29.29 31.48
C SER A 28 16.99 -29.57 30.48
N PHE A 29 17.39 -30.08 29.31
CA PHE A 29 16.56 -30.77 28.33
C PHE A 29 15.81 -31.96 28.97
N GLY A 30 14.50 -32.04 28.75
CA GLY A 30 13.64 -33.17 29.07
C GLY A 30 13.30 -33.98 27.81
N GLN A 31 13.59 -35.29 27.85
CA GLN A 31 13.22 -36.28 26.83
C GLN A 31 11.71 -36.53 26.82
N VAL A 32 11.11 -36.61 25.63
CA VAL A 32 9.73 -37.06 25.41
C VAL A 32 9.75 -38.45 24.77
N PHE A 33 9.10 -39.42 25.42
CA PHE A 33 8.94 -40.80 24.94
C PHE A 33 7.83 -40.89 23.86
N LEU A 34 8.17 -41.46 22.71
CA LEU A 34 7.23 -41.82 21.64
C LEU A 34 6.57 -43.18 21.92
N HIS A 35 5.25 -43.20 22.05
CA HIS A 35 4.45 -44.42 22.04
C HIS A 35 4.19 -44.87 20.59
N LYS A 36 4.60 -46.11 20.25
CA LYS A 36 4.19 -46.81 19.03
C LYS A 36 2.71 -47.21 19.11
N LYS A 37 1.91 -46.87 18.09
CA LYS A 37 0.62 -47.51 17.81
C LYS A 37 0.69 -48.24 16.48
N THR A 38 0.38 -49.53 16.51
CA THR A 38 0.04 -50.37 15.36
C THR A 38 -1.47 -50.29 15.10
N GLY A 39 -1.88 -50.29 13.82
CA GLY A 39 -3.30 -50.38 13.44
C GLY A 39 -3.59 -49.78 12.07
N VAL A 40 -3.31 -50.53 11.01
CA VAL A 40 -3.74 -50.22 9.63
C VAL A 40 -5.11 -50.85 9.41
N SER A 41 -6.15 -50.03 9.24
CA SER A 41 -7.35 -50.29 8.41
C SER A 41 -8.50 -49.34 8.77
N SER A 42 -8.33 -48.03 8.53
CA SER A 42 -9.46 -47.08 8.52
C SER A 42 -9.19 -45.80 7.70
N SER A 43 -8.02 -45.67 7.07
CA SER A 43 -7.51 -44.38 6.62
C SER A 43 -8.11 -43.87 5.30
N ARG A 44 -8.64 -44.74 4.43
CA ARG A 44 -9.18 -44.27 3.12
C ARG A 44 -10.55 -43.59 3.24
N ARG A 45 -11.43 -44.05 4.13
CA ARG A 45 -12.74 -43.38 4.36
C ARG A 45 -12.58 -42.05 5.10
N SER A 46 -11.61 -41.94 6.00
CA SER A 46 -11.36 -40.72 6.76
C SER A 46 -10.71 -39.61 5.94
N ILE A 47 -9.86 -39.94 4.97
CA ILE A 47 -9.23 -38.94 4.08
C ILE A 47 -10.28 -38.38 3.11
N VAL A 48 -11.09 -39.23 2.48
CA VAL A 48 -12.15 -38.77 1.56
C VAL A 48 -13.21 -37.95 2.29
N ALA A 49 -13.56 -38.31 3.54
CA ALA A 49 -14.48 -37.53 4.36
C ALA A 49 -13.88 -36.18 4.82
N ALA A 50 -12.57 -36.13 5.08
CA ALA A 50 -11.88 -34.89 5.43
C ALA A 50 -11.71 -33.95 4.23
N GLU A 51 -11.41 -34.48 3.04
CA GLU A 51 -11.37 -33.72 1.79
C GLU A 51 -12.77 -33.22 1.40
N ALA A 52 -13.80 -34.07 1.50
CA ALA A 52 -15.17 -33.65 1.27
C ALA A 52 -15.63 -32.59 2.30
N ALA A 53 -15.26 -32.72 3.57
CA ALA A 53 -15.57 -31.73 4.59
C ALA A 53 -14.80 -30.40 4.39
N ALA A 54 -13.55 -30.46 3.92
CA ALA A 54 -12.76 -29.28 3.55
C ALA A 54 -13.36 -28.56 2.33
N LEU A 55 -13.76 -29.30 1.30
CA LEU A 55 -14.46 -28.78 0.12
C LEU A 55 -15.82 -28.19 0.48
N MET A 56 -16.61 -28.86 1.33
CA MET A 56 -17.89 -28.34 1.82
C MET A 56 -17.71 -27.11 2.71
N ALA A 57 -16.64 -27.04 3.52
CA ALA A 57 -16.30 -25.87 4.33
C ALA A 57 -15.84 -24.69 3.46
N GLU A 58 -15.07 -24.94 2.39
CA GLU A 58 -14.72 -23.94 1.37
C GLU A 58 -15.97 -23.45 0.62
N GLU A 59 -16.88 -24.34 0.24
CA GLU A 59 -18.10 -23.98 -0.49
C GLU A 59 -19.11 -23.21 0.41
N THR A 60 -19.19 -23.57 1.69
CA THR A 60 -20.03 -22.87 2.68
C THR A 60 -19.44 -21.51 3.07
N THR A 61 -18.12 -21.41 3.22
CA THR A 61 -17.42 -20.12 3.47
C THR A 61 -17.36 -19.23 2.23
N ALA A 62 -17.41 -19.77 1.01
CA ALA A 62 -17.52 -19.00 -0.22
C ALA A 62 -18.90 -18.35 -0.35
N LYS A 63 -19.98 -19.06 -0.02
CA LYS A 63 -21.35 -18.52 -0.07
C LYS A 63 -21.66 -17.54 1.08
N THR A 64 -21.16 -17.78 2.30
CA THR A 64 -21.32 -16.84 3.43
C THR A 64 -20.32 -15.68 3.41
N GLY A 65 -19.12 -15.88 2.84
CA GLY A 65 -18.10 -14.84 2.74
C GLY A 65 -18.46 -13.72 1.77
N ASN A 66 -19.23 -14.01 0.71
CA ASN A 66 -19.63 -13.02 -0.30
C ASN A 66 -20.64 -11.98 0.22
N SER A 67 -21.58 -12.36 1.10
CA SER A 67 -22.45 -11.38 1.79
C SER A 67 -21.78 -10.78 3.03
N ALA A 68 -20.82 -11.48 3.63
CA ALA A 68 -20.11 -10.96 4.80
C ALA A 68 -19.23 -9.76 4.43
N LEU A 69 -18.51 -9.78 3.31
CA LEU A 69 -17.64 -8.67 2.92
C LEU A 69 -18.45 -7.39 2.64
N SER A 70 -19.58 -7.47 1.94
CA SER A 70 -20.41 -6.30 1.63
C SER A 70 -20.98 -5.59 2.87
N HIS A 71 -21.12 -6.30 4.00
CA HIS A 71 -21.52 -5.69 5.28
C HIS A 71 -20.34 -5.34 6.19
N PHE A 72 -19.17 -5.93 5.95
CA PHE A 72 -17.98 -5.80 6.80
C PHE A 72 -16.86 -4.97 6.17
N TRP A 73 -17.08 -4.43 4.97
CA TRP A 73 -16.01 -3.83 4.19
C TRP A 73 -15.40 -2.59 4.86
N ARG A 74 -16.19 -1.81 5.61
CA ARG A 74 -15.69 -0.60 6.29
C ARG A 74 -14.64 -0.99 7.33
N GLU A 75 -14.86 -2.08 8.05
CA GLU A 75 -13.89 -2.63 9.02
C GLU A 75 -12.64 -3.17 8.35
N VAL A 76 -12.80 -3.84 7.20
CA VAL A 76 -11.67 -4.26 6.35
C VAL A 76 -10.88 -3.06 5.82
N GLN A 77 -11.54 -1.93 5.57
CA GLN A 77 -10.93 -0.65 5.17
C GLN A 77 -10.44 0.17 6.38
N GLY A 78 -10.45 -0.40 7.59
CA GLY A 78 -9.82 0.19 8.76
C GLY A 78 -10.68 1.23 9.49
N SER A 79 -12.01 1.21 9.34
CA SER A 79 -12.90 2.14 10.08
C SER A 79 -12.63 2.15 11.58
N ASN A 80 -12.34 0.99 12.17
CA ASN A 80 -11.91 0.86 13.57
C ASN A 80 -10.44 0.45 13.72
N ASN A 81 -9.55 0.98 12.87
CA ASN A 81 -8.09 0.71 12.90
C ASN A 81 -7.72 -0.79 12.93
N TRP A 82 -8.54 -1.63 12.31
CA TRP A 82 -8.41 -3.10 12.34
C TRP A 82 -8.31 -3.71 13.74
N GLU A 83 -8.87 -3.04 14.76
CA GLU A 83 -8.92 -3.56 16.12
C GLU A 83 -9.59 -4.94 16.11
N ASN A 84 -8.95 -5.92 16.77
CA ASN A 84 -9.37 -7.33 16.81
C ASN A 84 -9.41 -8.06 15.45
N LEU A 85 -8.87 -7.48 14.36
CA LEU A 85 -8.80 -8.13 13.04
C LEU A 85 -7.41 -8.62 12.67
N VAL A 86 -6.36 -8.13 13.33
CA VAL A 86 -4.96 -8.48 13.02
C VAL A 86 -4.49 -9.70 13.80
N GLU A 87 -4.90 -9.83 15.07
CA GLU A 87 -4.46 -10.90 15.98
C GLU A 87 -5.64 -11.50 16.76
N PRO A 88 -6.12 -12.71 16.41
CA PRO A 88 -5.74 -13.51 15.25
C PRO A 88 -6.22 -12.87 13.93
N LEU A 89 -5.48 -13.08 12.84
CA LEU A 89 -5.79 -12.46 11.55
C LEU A 89 -7.15 -12.94 11.02
N HIS A 90 -8.12 -12.01 11.00
CA HIS A 90 -9.49 -12.27 10.57
C HIS A 90 -9.53 -12.78 9.12
N PRO A 91 -10.30 -13.84 8.81
CA PRO A 91 -10.28 -14.45 7.47
C PRO A 91 -10.65 -13.49 6.32
N LEU A 92 -11.60 -12.56 6.53
CA LEU A 92 -11.94 -11.56 5.52
C LEU A 92 -10.79 -10.57 5.29
N LEU A 93 -10.14 -10.10 6.36
CA LEU A 93 -9.00 -9.20 6.24
C LEU A 93 -7.84 -9.89 5.54
N ARG A 94 -7.56 -11.16 5.87
CA ARG A 94 -6.56 -11.99 5.17
C ARG A 94 -6.82 -12.07 3.67
N LYS A 95 -8.06 -12.38 3.26
CA LYS A 95 -8.44 -12.49 1.85
C LYS A 95 -8.23 -11.17 1.12
N GLU A 96 -8.58 -10.05 1.75
CA GLU A 96 -8.44 -8.73 1.14
C GLU A 96 -6.98 -8.25 1.08
N ILE A 97 -6.16 -8.53 2.10
CA ILE A 97 -4.70 -8.32 2.04
C ILE A 97 -4.09 -9.09 0.86
N ILE A 98 -4.44 -10.37 0.69
CA ILE A 98 -3.96 -11.18 -0.43
C ILE A 98 -4.42 -10.59 -1.76
N ARG A 99 -5.72 -10.24 -1.88
CA ARG A 99 -6.30 -9.66 -3.10
C ARG A 99 -5.61 -8.36 -3.52
N TYR A 100 -5.37 -7.44 -2.58
CA TYR A 100 -4.64 -6.21 -2.89
C TYR A 100 -3.16 -6.46 -3.21
N GLY A 101 -2.55 -7.50 -2.62
CA GLY A 101 -1.23 -8.00 -3.02
C GLY A 101 -1.18 -8.54 -4.45
N GLU A 102 -2.23 -9.22 -4.92
CA GLU A 102 -2.34 -9.71 -6.30
C GLU A 102 -2.43 -8.57 -7.31
N PHE A 103 -3.14 -7.50 -6.98
CA PHE A 103 -3.18 -6.29 -7.83
C PHE A 103 -1.82 -5.60 -7.94
N VAL A 104 -1.01 -5.63 -6.89
CA VAL A 104 0.38 -5.17 -6.93
C VAL A 104 1.24 -6.13 -7.77
N ALA A 105 1.06 -7.44 -7.61
CA ALA A 105 1.75 -8.45 -8.42
C ALA A 105 1.41 -8.34 -9.92
N ALA A 106 0.19 -7.92 -10.27
CA ALA A 106 -0.21 -7.62 -11.64
C ALA A 106 0.69 -6.56 -12.29
N CYS A 107 1.12 -5.54 -11.52
CA CYS A 107 2.10 -4.57 -12.02
C CYS A 107 3.38 -5.27 -12.48
N TYR A 108 3.94 -6.16 -11.65
CA TYR A 108 5.17 -6.87 -12.01
C TYR A 108 4.99 -7.81 -13.20
N LYS A 109 3.87 -8.55 -13.26
CA LYS A 109 3.56 -9.45 -14.39
C LYS A 109 3.38 -8.69 -15.70
N ALA A 110 2.82 -7.48 -15.67
CA ALA A 110 2.57 -6.67 -16.86
C ALA A 110 3.77 -5.78 -17.27
N PHE A 111 4.77 -5.61 -16.42
CA PHE A 111 5.94 -4.76 -16.71
C PHE A 111 6.88 -5.42 -17.73
N ASP A 112 7.33 -4.63 -18.70
CA ASP A 112 8.30 -5.08 -19.70
C ASP A 112 9.73 -4.73 -19.27
N LEU A 113 10.54 -5.77 -19.10
CA LEU A 113 11.94 -5.67 -18.70
C LEU A 113 12.89 -6.10 -19.82
N ASP A 114 12.37 -6.44 -20.99
CA ASP A 114 13.21 -6.80 -22.13
C ASP A 114 13.79 -5.53 -22.76
N PRO A 115 15.12 -5.28 -22.67
CA PRO A 115 15.75 -4.08 -23.23
C PRO A 115 15.64 -3.98 -24.75
N THR A 116 15.32 -5.09 -25.43
CA THR A 116 15.12 -5.13 -26.88
C THR A 116 13.69 -4.78 -27.29
N SER A 117 12.76 -4.74 -26.33
CA SER A 117 11.35 -4.43 -26.58
C SER A 117 11.14 -2.94 -26.82
N LYS A 118 10.28 -2.61 -27.80
CA LYS A 118 9.78 -1.24 -28.00
C LYS A 118 8.96 -0.72 -26.82
N ARG A 119 8.53 -1.61 -25.91
CA ARG A 119 7.77 -1.29 -24.70
C ARG A 119 8.63 -1.42 -23.43
N TYR A 120 9.95 -1.51 -23.55
CA TYR A 120 10.85 -1.54 -22.40
C TYR A 120 10.45 -0.47 -21.36
N LEU A 121 10.31 -0.89 -20.10
CA LEU A 121 9.87 -0.07 -18.97
C LEU A 121 8.45 0.50 -19.05
N HIS A 122 7.61 -0.10 -19.89
CA HIS A 122 6.19 0.18 -20.00
C HIS A 122 5.37 -1.09 -19.71
N CYS A 123 4.04 -0.93 -19.63
CA CYS A 123 3.14 -2.06 -19.61
C CYS A 123 3.15 -2.79 -20.97
N LYS A 124 3.27 -4.12 -20.95
CA LYS A 124 3.23 -5.00 -22.13
C LYS A 124 1.87 -4.96 -22.84
N TYR A 125 0.81 -4.71 -22.09
CA TYR A 125 -0.57 -4.87 -22.54
C TYR A 125 -1.31 -3.53 -22.61
N GLY A 126 -2.39 -3.48 -23.38
CA GLY A 126 -3.33 -2.37 -23.34
C GLY A 126 -4.23 -2.43 -22.11
N LYS A 127 -4.73 -1.27 -21.64
CA LYS A 127 -5.53 -1.15 -20.39
C LYS A 127 -6.67 -2.15 -20.29
N SER A 128 -7.46 -2.31 -21.35
CA SER A 128 -8.62 -3.21 -21.38
C SER A 128 -8.28 -4.68 -21.25
N ARG A 129 -7.04 -5.08 -21.56
CA ARG A 129 -6.59 -6.47 -21.52
C ARG A 129 -5.65 -6.76 -20.37
N MET A 130 -5.02 -5.74 -19.77
CA MET A 130 -3.92 -5.92 -18.82
C MET A 130 -4.23 -6.94 -17.73
N LEU A 131 -5.39 -6.82 -17.06
CA LEU A 131 -5.79 -7.72 -15.99
C LEU A 131 -6.06 -9.14 -16.49
N ASN A 132 -6.65 -9.32 -17.67
CA ASN A 132 -6.82 -10.63 -18.29
C ASN A 132 -5.45 -11.28 -18.58
N GLU A 133 -4.54 -10.55 -19.23
CA GLU A 133 -3.23 -11.06 -19.65
C GLU A 133 -2.30 -11.45 -18.49
N VAL A 134 -2.59 -11.01 -17.27
CA VAL A 134 -1.86 -11.38 -16.05
C VAL A 134 -2.59 -12.42 -15.19
N GLY A 135 -3.70 -12.97 -15.70
CA GLY A 135 -4.51 -14.02 -15.07
C GLY A 135 -5.52 -13.51 -14.04
N MET A 136 -6.04 -12.29 -14.21
CA MET A 136 -6.99 -11.63 -13.31
C MET A 136 -8.27 -11.18 -14.04
N GLU A 137 -8.75 -11.98 -15.00
CA GLU A 137 -9.95 -11.65 -15.79
C GLU A 137 -11.21 -11.53 -14.94
N ASP A 138 -11.38 -12.37 -13.93
CA ASP A 138 -12.56 -12.40 -13.06
C ASP A 138 -12.42 -11.49 -11.81
N CYS A 139 -11.43 -10.61 -11.77
CA CYS A 139 -11.23 -9.75 -10.59
C CYS A 139 -12.35 -8.70 -10.43
N GLY A 140 -13.10 -8.40 -11.50
CA GLY A 140 -14.20 -7.45 -11.52
C GLY A 140 -13.78 -5.97 -11.60
N TYR A 141 -12.52 -5.70 -11.93
CA TYR A 141 -11.98 -4.34 -12.07
C TYR A 141 -11.64 -4.03 -13.53
N THR A 142 -11.83 -2.76 -13.91
CA THR A 142 -11.36 -2.22 -15.18
C THR A 142 -10.26 -1.21 -14.93
N VAL A 143 -9.14 -1.35 -15.65
CA VAL A 143 -8.05 -0.38 -15.64
C VAL A 143 -8.46 0.87 -16.41
N THR A 144 -8.42 2.02 -15.75
CA THR A 144 -8.88 3.29 -16.33
C THR A 144 -7.71 4.18 -16.75
N LYS A 145 -6.59 4.15 -16.02
CA LYS A 145 -5.39 4.95 -16.30
C LYS A 145 -4.11 4.16 -16.00
N TYR A 146 -3.10 4.34 -16.84
CA TYR A 146 -1.72 3.95 -16.53
C TYR A 146 -0.98 5.15 -15.99
N ILE A 147 -0.15 4.91 -14.98
CA ILE A 147 0.59 5.95 -14.27
C ILE A 147 2.07 5.78 -14.59
N TYR A 148 2.65 6.90 -14.99
CA TYR A 148 4.04 7.01 -15.37
C TYR A 148 4.75 8.02 -14.47
N ALA A 149 6.01 7.77 -14.16
CA ALA A 149 6.85 8.72 -13.45
C ALA A 149 8.19 8.87 -14.14
N THR A 150 8.69 10.11 -14.16
CA THR A 150 9.98 10.46 -14.73
C THR A 150 10.95 10.70 -13.58
N PRO A 151 11.89 9.77 -13.32
CA PRO A 151 12.84 9.95 -12.23
C PRO A 151 13.86 11.03 -12.60
N ASP A 152 13.93 12.09 -11.79
CA ASP A 152 15.00 13.11 -11.87
C ASP A 152 16.36 12.60 -11.35
N ILE A 153 16.39 11.38 -10.84
CA ILE A 153 17.58 10.72 -10.30
C ILE A 153 18.12 9.76 -11.35
N ASN A 154 19.44 9.79 -11.61
CA ASN A 154 20.12 8.85 -12.49
C ASN A 154 19.86 7.40 -12.04
N ILE A 155 18.96 6.69 -12.74
CA ILE A 155 18.78 5.25 -12.60
C ILE A 155 19.78 4.60 -13.57
N PRO A 156 20.56 3.56 -13.17
CA PRO A 156 21.65 2.97 -13.98
C PRO A 156 21.26 2.34 -15.34
N MET A 157 20.04 2.55 -15.83
CA MET A 157 19.52 2.08 -17.11
C MET A 157 19.50 3.18 -18.19
N GLN A 158 20.08 4.35 -17.92
CA GLN A 158 19.90 5.55 -18.75
C GLN A 158 20.97 5.68 -19.83
N ASN A 159 20.56 5.52 -21.10
CA ASN A 159 21.27 6.02 -22.28
C ASN A 159 20.35 6.56 -23.39
N GLU A 160 19.03 6.67 -23.18
CA GLU A 160 18.13 7.30 -24.16
C GLU A 160 17.16 8.32 -23.52
N ALA A 161 16.75 9.30 -24.34
CA ALA A 161 16.02 10.50 -23.96
C ALA A 161 14.81 10.26 -23.05
N SER A 162 14.67 11.11 -22.02
CA SER A 162 13.61 11.16 -21.02
C SER A 162 12.24 10.69 -21.53
N ARG A 163 11.82 9.51 -21.09
CA ARG A 163 10.47 8.98 -21.21
C ARG A 163 10.06 8.44 -19.85
N GLY A 164 8.93 8.89 -19.31
CA GLY A 164 8.38 8.37 -18.05
C GLY A 164 8.22 6.86 -18.07
N HIS A 165 8.55 6.22 -16.95
CA HIS A 165 8.44 4.77 -16.79
C HIS A 165 7.10 4.39 -16.18
N TRP A 166 6.55 3.26 -16.60
CA TRP A 166 5.31 2.76 -16.01
C TRP A 166 5.55 2.26 -14.58
N ILE A 167 4.81 2.83 -13.64
CA ILE A 167 4.95 2.54 -12.20
C ILE A 167 3.68 1.97 -11.57
N GLY A 168 2.56 1.99 -12.28
CA GLY A 168 1.30 1.51 -11.74
C GLY A 168 0.09 1.87 -12.58
N TYR A 169 -1.08 1.63 -12.02
CA TYR A 169 -2.34 1.88 -12.69
C TYR A 169 -3.45 2.24 -11.70
N VAL A 170 -4.45 2.93 -12.23
CA VAL A 170 -5.74 3.15 -11.57
C VAL A 170 -6.75 2.21 -12.19
N ALA A 171 -7.52 1.55 -11.34
CA ALA A 171 -8.62 0.69 -11.72
C ALA A 171 -9.85 0.98 -10.86
N VAL A 172 -11.01 0.62 -11.37
CA VAL A 172 -12.27 0.73 -10.62
C VAL A 172 -13.01 -0.60 -10.72
N SER A 173 -13.64 -1.02 -9.63
CA SER A 173 -14.56 -2.16 -9.63
C SER A 173 -15.74 -1.84 -10.55
N SER A 174 -15.71 -2.31 -11.80
CA SER A 174 -16.67 -1.93 -12.82
C SER A 174 -17.82 -2.93 -12.95
N ASP A 175 -17.57 -4.19 -12.60
CA ASP A 175 -18.58 -5.24 -12.65
C ASP A 175 -19.55 -5.13 -11.47
N GLU A 176 -20.85 -5.13 -11.76
CA GLU A 176 -21.92 -5.06 -10.76
C GLU A 176 -21.88 -6.25 -9.79
N SER A 177 -21.41 -7.42 -10.24
CA SER A 177 -21.22 -8.57 -9.34
C SER A 177 -20.11 -8.32 -8.32
N ALA A 178 -19.02 -7.67 -8.75
CA ALA A 178 -17.90 -7.30 -7.89
C ALA A 178 -18.29 -6.19 -6.90
N VAL A 179 -19.01 -5.16 -7.34
CA VAL A 179 -19.52 -4.09 -6.48
C VAL A 179 -20.43 -4.66 -5.40
N LYS A 180 -21.35 -5.55 -5.78
CA LYS A 180 -22.26 -6.21 -4.84
C LYS A 180 -21.50 -7.05 -3.81
N ARG A 181 -20.45 -7.78 -4.21
CA ARG A 181 -19.59 -8.56 -3.30
C ARG A 181 -18.80 -7.65 -2.36
N LEU A 182 -18.28 -6.52 -2.86
CA LEU A 182 -17.50 -5.56 -2.07
C LEU A 182 -18.38 -4.68 -1.16
N GLY A 183 -19.66 -4.54 -1.48
CA GLY A 183 -20.60 -3.62 -0.83
C GLY A 183 -20.35 -2.15 -1.14
N ARG A 184 -19.53 -1.86 -2.16
CA ARG A 184 -19.10 -0.51 -2.55
C ARG A 184 -18.45 -0.50 -3.92
N ARG A 185 -18.34 0.70 -4.50
CA ARG A 185 -17.48 1.00 -5.64
C ARG A 185 -16.07 1.32 -5.12
N ASP A 186 -15.16 0.38 -5.27
CA ASP A 186 -13.74 0.55 -4.88
C ASP A 186 -12.93 1.12 -6.05
N LEU A 187 -12.27 2.26 -5.81
CA LEU A 187 -11.22 2.84 -6.64
C LEU A 187 -9.88 2.30 -6.16
N LEU A 188 -9.22 1.51 -7.00
CA LEU A 188 -7.95 0.89 -6.69
C LEU A 188 -6.82 1.60 -7.41
N ILE A 189 -5.77 1.97 -6.67
CA ILE A 189 -4.52 2.45 -7.23
C ILE A 189 -3.42 1.47 -6.83
N ALA A 190 -2.82 0.80 -7.82
CA ALA A 190 -1.79 -0.20 -7.58
C ALA A 190 -0.44 0.28 -8.14
N PHE A 191 0.58 0.26 -7.28
CA PHE A 191 1.95 0.63 -7.62
C PHE A 191 2.92 -0.55 -7.49
N ARG A 192 3.82 -0.69 -8.46
CA ARG A 192 4.99 -1.55 -8.29
C ARG A 192 6.11 -0.81 -7.54
N GLY A 193 6.94 -1.59 -6.86
CA GLY A 193 8.30 -1.18 -6.50
C GLY A 193 9.24 -1.27 -7.71
N THR A 194 10.50 -0.88 -7.54
CA THR A 194 11.49 -1.08 -8.61
C THR A 194 11.78 -2.57 -8.82
N VAL A 195 12.34 -2.93 -9.98
CA VAL A 195 12.77 -4.32 -10.25
C VAL A 195 14.23 -4.53 -9.86
N THR A 196 15.05 -3.47 -9.88
CA THR A 196 16.50 -3.52 -9.67
C THR A 196 16.89 -2.79 -8.38
N ASN A 197 16.91 -3.55 -7.28
CA ASN A 197 17.73 -3.46 -6.06
C ASN A 197 17.91 -2.17 -5.21
N HIS A 198 17.93 -2.42 -3.90
CA HIS A 198 18.17 -1.60 -2.70
C HIS A 198 18.91 -0.26 -2.81
N GLU A 199 19.86 -0.10 -3.73
CA GLU A 199 20.61 1.15 -3.93
C GLU A 199 19.69 2.34 -4.24
N TRP A 200 18.58 2.10 -4.94
CA TRP A 200 17.60 3.16 -5.18
C TRP A 200 16.94 3.63 -3.88
N VAL A 201 16.65 2.72 -2.93
CA VAL A 201 15.93 3.07 -1.69
C VAL A 201 16.79 4.02 -0.89
N THR A 202 18.10 3.75 -0.83
CA THR A 202 19.07 4.62 -0.19
C THR A 202 19.16 5.99 -0.86
N ASN A 203 19.12 6.05 -2.20
CA ASN A 203 19.11 7.33 -2.92
C ASN A 203 17.82 8.12 -2.69
N LEU A 204 16.68 7.44 -2.62
CA LEU A 204 15.37 8.05 -2.41
C LEU A 204 15.15 8.48 -0.94
N MET A 205 15.85 7.87 0.02
CA MET A 205 15.79 8.18 1.47
C MET A 205 17.03 8.95 1.96
N SER A 206 17.44 10.00 1.23
CA SER A 206 18.64 10.77 1.55
C SER A 206 18.37 11.99 2.43
N SER A 207 17.17 12.56 2.37
CA SER A 207 16.82 13.79 3.08
C SER A 207 15.32 13.98 3.21
N LEU A 208 14.90 14.52 4.36
CA LEU A 208 13.52 14.90 4.60
C LEU A 208 13.27 16.35 4.13
N THR A 209 12.22 16.54 3.34
CA THR A 209 11.77 17.86 2.87
C THR A 209 10.30 18.07 3.21
N PRO A 210 9.86 19.32 3.48
CA PRO A 210 8.44 19.61 3.64
C PRO A 210 7.62 19.13 2.43
N ALA A 211 6.52 18.41 2.68
CA ALA A 211 5.71 17.82 1.61
C ALA A 211 5.10 18.89 0.69
N ARG A 212 4.56 19.98 1.26
CA ARG A 212 3.97 21.14 0.56
C ARG A 212 3.00 20.75 -0.58
N LEU A 213 2.24 19.68 -0.38
CA LEU A 213 1.31 19.18 -1.38
C LEU A 213 0.02 20.02 -1.41
N ASP A 214 -0.44 20.56 -0.28
CA ASP A 214 -1.48 21.59 -0.27
C ASP A 214 -0.86 22.99 -0.38
N PRO A 215 -1.03 23.71 -1.51
CA PRO A 215 -0.51 25.06 -1.68
C PRO A 215 -1.22 26.09 -0.78
N ASN A 216 -2.45 25.80 -0.32
CA ASN A 216 -3.26 26.73 0.48
C ASN A 216 -2.99 26.59 1.98
N ASN A 217 -2.49 25.44 2.42
CA ASN A 217 -2.19 25.16 3.83
C ASN A 217 -0.82 24.50 4.01
N PRO A 218 0.29 25.18 3.68
CA PRO A 218 1.61 24.59 3.75
C PRO A 218 2.02 24.36 5.21
N ASN A 219 2.10 23.09 5.62
CA ASN A 219 2.64 22.70 6.92
C ASN A 219 4.14 22.33 6.79
N PRO A 220 5.08 23.15 7.29
CA PRO A 220 6.51 22.89 7.15
C PRO A 220 7.04 21.75 8.05
N ASP A 221 6.26 21.35 9.06
CA ASP A 221 6.63 20.28 10.00
C ASP A 221 6.34 18.89 9.42
N VAL A 222 5.39 18.80 8.49
CA VAL A 222 5.09 17.56 7.76
C VAL A 222 6.15 17.35 6.68
N LYS A 223 7.08 16.43 6.94
CA LYS A 223 8.21 16.16 6.04
C LYS A 223 8.20 14.72 5.55
N VAL A 224 8.54 14.57 4.28
CA VAL A 224 8.62 13.30 3.56
C VAL A 224 10.00 13.14 2.93
N GLU A 225 10.38 11.91 2.61
CA GLU A 225 11.63 11.63 1.90
C GLU A 225 11.62 12.32 0.53
N SER A 226 12.63 13.15 0.29
CA SER A 226 12.71 14.03 -0.87
C SER A 226 12.73 13.28 -2.19
N GLY A 227 13.29 12.08 -2.19
CA GLY A 227 13.27 11.23 -3.36
C GLY A 227 11.86 10.80 -3.73
N PHE A 228 11.06 10.31 -2.78
CA PHE A 228 9.69 9.89 -3.08
C PHE A 228 8.85 11.08 -3.53
N LEU A 229 9.05 12.24 -2.89
CA LEU A 229 8.37 13.47 -3.29
C LEU A 229 8.76 13.87 -4.72
N SER A 230 10.04 13.87 -5.07
CA SER A 230 10.51 14.16 -6.42
C SER A 230 9.91 13.20 -7.44
N LEU A 231 9.98 11.88 -7.21
CA LEU A 231 9.37 10.90 -8.11
C LEU A 231 7.86 11.11 -8.30
N TYR A 232 7.19 11.62 -7.27
CA TYR A 232 5.76 11.89 -7.27
C TYR A 232 5.41 13.20 -8.00
N THR A 233 6.22 14.26 -7.86
CA THR A 233 5.88 15.61 -8.34
C THR A 233 6.63 16.07 -9.58
N SER A 234 7.74 15.43 -9.95
CA SER A 234 8.53 15.83 -11.11
C SER A 234 7.76 15.60 -12.42
N ASP A 235 7.87 16.56 -13.34
CA ASP A 235 7.23 16.58 -14.66
C ASP A 235 8.29 16.69 -15.79
N GLU A 236 7.85 16.49 -17.04
CA GLU A 236 8.71 16.65 -18.23
C GLU A 236 8.55 18.04 -18.89
N THR A 237 8.28 19.09 -18.11
CA THR A 237 7.90 20.45 -18.58
C THR A 237 8.89 21.13 -19.53
N LYS A 238 10.12 20.63 -19.67
CA LYS A 238 11.06 21.11 -20.69
C LYS A 238 10.62 20.78 -22.13
N SER A 239 9.58 19.97 -22.32
CA SER A 239 8.99 19.72 -23.63
C SER A 239 7.51 20.15 -23.67
N LYS A 240 7.09 20.87 -24.71
CA LYS A 240 5.69 21.31 -24.93
C LYS A 240 4.67 20.16 -25.03
N PHE A 241 5.14 18.91 -25.07
CA PHE A 241 4.35 17.68 -25.17
C PHE A 241 4.79 16.65 -24.11
N GLY A 242 5.41 17.12 -23.03
CA GLY A 242 5.95 16.26 -21.97
C GLY A 242 4.86 15.57 -21.18
N LEU A 243 5.24 14.47 -20.53
CA LEU A 243 4.37 13.77 -19.60
C LEU A 243 4.07 14.66 -18.37
N GLU A 244 2.78 14.72 -17.99
CA GLU A 244 2.32 15.25 -16.70
C GLU A 244 3.03 14.53 -15.54
N SER A 245 3.21 15.20 -14.40
CA SER A 245 3.77 14.54 -13.21
C SER A 245 2.93 13.33 -12.79
N CYS A 246 3.55 12.39 -12.07
CA CYS A 246 2.84 11.25 -11.49
C CYS A 246 1.63 11.71 -10.65
N ARG A 247 1.84 12.74 -9.81
CA ARG A 247 0.81 13.40 -9.01
C ARG A 247 -0.36 13.90 -9.85
N GLU A 248 -0.11 14.66 -10.91
CA GLU A 248 -1.18 15.22 -11.75
C GLU A 248 -1.99 14.12 -12.44
N GLN A 249 -1.33 13.09 -12.99
CA GLN A 249 -2.00 11.95 -13.60
C GLN A 249 -2.93 11.23 -12.61
N LEU A 250 -2.50 11.08 -11.36
CA LEU A 250 -3.23 10.41 -10.28
C LEU A 250 -4.41 11.25 -9.78
N LEU A 251 -4.16 12.50 -9.40
CA LEU A 251 -5.20 13.38 -8.87
C LEU A 251 -6.29 13.63 -9.91
N SER A 252 -5.93 13.86 -11.17
CA SER A 252 -6.88 14.04 -12.27
C SER A 252 -7.80 12.82 -12.42
N GLU A 253 -7.23 11.62 -12.40
CA GLU A 253 -8.01 10.39 -12.58
C GLU A 253 -8.87 10.04 -11.35
N VAL A 254 -8.33 10.21 -10.15
CA VAL A 254 -9.08 10.02 -8.90
C VAL A 254 -10.26 10.98 -8.84
N SER A 255 -10.04 12.28 -9.09
CA SER A 255 -11.11 13.28 -9.15
C SER A 255 -12.15 12.94 -10.21
N ARG A 256 -11.74 12.47 -11.40
CA ARG A 256 -12.66 12.05 -12.45
C ARG A 256 -13.54 10.86 -12.01
N LEU A 257 -12.97 9.88 -11.32
CA LEU A 257 -13.68 8.69 -10.85
C LEU A 257 -14.62 8.99 -9.68
N LEU A 258 -14.17 9.78 -8.70
CA LEU A 258 -15.01 10.23 -7.59
C LEU A 258 -16.24 11.00 -8.09
N ASN A 259 -16.04 11.93 -9.02
CA ASN A 259 -17.16 12.67 -9.63
C ASN A 259 -18.11 11.77 -10.43
N LYS A 260 -17.57 10.78 -11.15
CA LYS A 260 -18.38 9.85 -11.95
C LYS A 260 -19.29 8.97 -11.07
N HIS A 261 -18.81 8.58 -9.89
CA HIS A 261 -19.47 7.61 -9.02
C HIS A 261 -19.99 8.21 -7.71
N LYS A 262 -20.16 9.53 -7.64
CA LYS A 262 -20.51 10.28 -6.42
C LYS A 262 -21.85 9.95 -5.74
N VAL A 263 -22.68 9.13 -6.38
CA VAL A 263 -23.99 8.69 -5.86
C VAL A 263 -23.94 7.28 -5.27
N GLU A 264 -22.78 6.62 -5.32
CA GLU A 264 -22.54 5.27 -4.82
C GLU A 264 -21.72 5.32 -3.52
N ASP A 265 -21.81 4.26 -2.70
CA ASP A 265 -20.84 4.05 -1.62
C ASP A 265 -19.44 3.84 -2.22
N LEU A 266 -18.49 4.69 -1.87
CA LEU A 266 -17.13 4.68 -2.44
C LEU A 266 -16.07 4.25 -1.43
N SER A 267 -14.95 3.72 -1.93
CA SER A 267 -13.68 3.66 -1.21
C SER A 267 -12.51 3.95 -2.14
N ILE A 268 -11.41 4.45 -1.59
CA ILE A 268 -10.14 4.60 -2.30
C ILE A 268 -9.13 3.66 -1.64
N THR A 269 -8.80 2.57 -2.34
CA THR A 269 -7.77 1.64 -1.90
C THR A 269 -6.47 1.89 -2.66
N LEU A 270 -5.39 2.12 -1.94
CA LEU A 270 -4.04 2.21 -2.47
C LEU A 270 -3.27 0.96 -2.09
N ALA A 271 -2.59 0.34 -3.04
CA ALA A 271 -1.80 -0.85 -2.80
C ALA A 271 -0.42 -0.68 -3.45
N GLY A 272 0.62 -1.04 -2.71
CA GLY A 272 1.98 -0.87 -3.20
C GLY A 272 2.96 -1.83 -2.55
N HIS A 273 4.00 -2.19 -3.31
CA HIS A 273 5.14 -2.94 -2.78
C HIS A 273 6.41 -2.09 -2.84
N SER A 274 7.23 -2.13 -1.79
CA SER A 274 8.52 -1.44 -1.74
C SER A 274 8.39 0.06 -2.09
N MET A 275 9.00 0.56 -3.17
CA MET A 275 8.80 1.96 -3.64
C MET A 275 7.32 2.31 -3.82
N GLY A 276 6.54 1.37 -4.34
CA GLY A 276 5.12 1.57 -4.60
C GLY A 276 4.32 1.81 -3.32
N SER A 277 4.75 1.24 -2.18
CA SER A 277 4.13 1.52 -0.88
C SER A 277 4.32 2.97 -0.46
N ALA A 278 5.51 3.53 -0.71
CA ALA A 278 5.80 4.92 -0.36
C ALA A 278 4.96 5.88 -1.20
N LEU A 279 4.83 5.61 -2.50
CA LEU A 279 3.96 6.37 -3.40
C LEU A 279 2.48 6.22 -3.04
N ALA A 280 2.04 5.02 -2.67
CA ALA A 280 0.68 4.78 -2.17
C ALA A 280 0.39 5.65 -0.94
N LEU A 281 1.29 5.69 0.04
CA LEU A 281 1.07 6.48 1.25
C LEU A 281 1.14 8.00 0.99
N LEU A 282 2.03 8.45 0.10
CA LEU A 282 2.08 9.86 -0.34
C LEU A 282 0.79 10.28 -1.04
N LEU A 283 0.27 9.46 -1.97
CA LEU A 283 -0.99 9.75 -2.65
C LEU A 283 -2.17 9.74 -1.67
N ALA A 284 -2.20 8.79 -0.73
CA ALA A 284 -3.24 8.71 0.29
C ALA A 284 -3.30 10.00 1.13
N TYR A 285 -2.13 10.46 1.57
CA TYR A 285 -1.96 11.74 2.25
C TYR A 285 -2.41 12.92 1.38
N ASP A 286 -1.97 12.99 0.12
CA ASP A 286 -2.29 14.09 -0.80
C ASP A 286 -3.79 14.22 -1.08
N ILE A 287 -4.48 13.10 -1.36
CA ILE A 287 -5.92 13.07 -1.57
C ILE A 287 -6.65 13.60 -0.33
N ALA A 288 -6.25 13.15 0.87
CA ALA A 288 -6.90 13.51 2.11
C ALA A 288 -6.63 14.97 2.52
N GLU A 289 -5.39 15.44 2.37
CA GLU A 289 -4.96 16.80 2.68
C GLU A 289 -5.67 17.81 1.77
N LEU A 290 -5.79 17.51 0.47
CA LEU A 290 -6.56 18.32 -0.48
C LEU A 290 -8.08 18.21 -0.29
N GLY A 291 -8.55 17.30 0.56
CA GLY A 291 -9.97 17.05 0.79
C GLY A 291 -10.71 16.48 -0.42
N LEU A 292 -10.00 15.86 -1.37
CA LEU A 292 -10.62 15.30 -2.59
C LEU A 292 -11.58 14.16 -2.29
N ASN A 293 -11.39 13.46 -1.17
CA ASN A 293 -12.27 12.40 -0.70
C ASN A 293 -13.47 12.91 0.11
N LYS A 294 -13.63 14.22 0.29
CA LYS A 294 -14.78 14.80 0.98
C LYS A 294 -15.89 15.08 -0.03
N THR A 295 -17.06 14.50 0.22
CA THR A 295 -18.30 14.81 -0.52
C THR A 295 -19.25 15.62 0.38
N ASP A 296 -20.35 16.11 -0.19
CA ASP A 296 -21.35 16.87 0.57
C ASP A 296 -22.01 16.05 1.70
N HIS A 297 -21.92 14.72 1.64
CA HIS A 297 -22.66 13.80 2.51
C HIS A 297 -21.77 12.92 3.37
N GLU A 298 -20.57 12.57 2.89
CA GLU A 298 -19.64 11.69 3.59
C GLU A 298 -18.18 11.90 3.17
N THR A 299 -17.27 11.40 4.00
CA THR A 299 -15.86 11.29 3.66
C THR A 299 -15.58 9.88 3.15
N VAL A 300 -15.15 9.77 1.88
CA VAL A 300 -14.78 8.51 1.27
C VAL A 300 -13.54 7.96 1.97
N PRO A 301 -13.56 6.73 2.50
CA PRO A 301 -12.42 6.15 3.20
C PRO A 301 -11.23 5.93 2.26
N ILE A 302 -10.03 6.20 2.77
CA ILE A 302 -8.76 6.00 2.09
C ILE A 302 -7.95 4.96 2.87
N THR A 303 -7.59 3.86 2.22
CA THR A 303 -6.87 2.76 2.85
C THR A 303 -5.65 2.34 2.03
N ALA A 304 -4.49 2.24 2.66
CA ALA A 304 -3.23 1.86 2.05
C ALA A 304 -2.76 0.46 2.48
N PHE A 305 -2.74 -0.49 1.55
CA PHE A 305 -2.13 -1.81 1.73
C PHE A 305 -0.67 -1.78 1.27
N SER A 306 0.23 -1.61 2.24
CA SER A 306 1.68 -1.52 2.03
C SER A 306 2.36 -2.88 2.23
N PHE A 307 3.12 -3.32 1.22
CA PHE A 307 3.90 -4.56 1.26
C PHE A 307 5.40 -4.25 1.24
N GLY A 308 6.11 -4.50 2.35
CA GLY A 308 7.56 -4.25 2.42
C GLY A 308 7.95 -2.79 2.15
N GLY A 309 7.08 -1.84 2.50
CA GLY A 309 7.29 -0.43 2.25
C GLY A 309 8.34 0.21 3.18
N PRO A 310 9.15 1.17 2.67
CA PRO A 310 10.06 1.95 3.51
C PRO A 310 9.32 2.99 4.35
N ARG A 311 10.05 3.63 5.27
CA ARG A 311 9.55 4.85 5.93
C ARG A 311 9.43 5.98 4.90
N VAL A 312 8.31 6.71 4.94
CA VAL A 312 7.97 7.74 3.95
C VAL A 312 8.21 9.15 4.46
N GLY A 313 8.09 9.37 5.76
CA GLY A 313 8.21 10.69 6.37
C GLY A 313 8.47 10.66 7.87
N ASN A 314 8.49 11.84 8.46
CA ASN A 314 8.76 12.03 9.89
C ASN A 314 7.53 11.71 10.77
N PRO A 315 7.66 11.74 12.11
CA PRO A 315 6.51 11.53 13.00
C PRO A 315 5.34 12.49 12.76
N SER A 316 5.61 13.75 12.38
CA SER A 316 4.55 14.71 12.03
C SER A 316 3.77 14.30 10.79
N PHE A 317 4.42 13.72 9.77
CA PHE A 317 3.74 13.13 8.62
C PHE A 317 2.83 11.97 9.02
N LYS A 318 3.30 11.06 9.89
CA LYS A 318 2.49 9.98 10.43
C LYS A 318 1.25 10.53 11.15
N GLN A 319 1.46 11.46 12.10
CA GLN A 319 0.37 12.06 12.88
C GLN A 319 -0.65 12.75 11.96
N ARG A 320 -0.18 13.46 10.93
CA ARG A 320 -1.06 14.13 9.99
C ARG A 320 -1.91 13.15 9.18
N CYS A 321 -1.35 12.02 8.75
CA CYS A 321 -2.13 10.97 8.09
C CYS A 321 -3.23 10.41 9.00
N GLU A 322 -2.93 10.20 10.29
CA GLU A 322 -3.90 9.74 11.29
C GLU A 322 -5.02 10.77 11.51
N GLU A 323 -4.68 12.06 11.63
CA GLU A 323 -5.65 13.17 11.73
C GLU A 323 -6.57 13.28 10.51
N LEU A 324 -6.05 13.00 9.32
CA LEU A 324 -6.79 13.00 8.06
C LEU A 324 -7.62 11.72 7.84
N GLY A 325 -7.49 10.73 8.73
CA GLY A 325 -8.23 9.48 8.66
C GLY A 325 -7.71 8.47 7.62
N VAL A 326 -6.50 8.65 7.11
CA VAL A 326 -5.84 7.66 6.24
C VAL A 326 -5.54 6.41 7.05
N LYS A 327 -5.90 5.24 6.53
CA LYS A 327 -5.70 3.92 7.16
C LYS A 327 -4.59 3.14 6.50
#